data_AF-A0A520GTB4-F1
#
_entry.id   AF-A0A520GTB4-F1
#
_cell.length_a   1.000
_cell.length_b   1.000
_cell.length_c   1.000
_cell.angle_alpha   90.00
_cell.angle_beta   90.00
_cell.angle_gamma   90.00
#
_symmetry.space_group_name_H-M   'P 1'
#
loop_
_entity.id
_entity.type
_entity.pdbx_description
1 polymer ?
#
loop_
_entity_poly.entity_id
_entity_poly.type
_entity_poly.pdbx_seq_one_letter_code
_entity_poly.pdbx_strand_id
1 'polypeptide(L)'
;MNPTINQFPDQPFNRIALAASGGGFRAATYMLGTLAYLQHIKLGETPLLEHVCYIASTSGGSLTNAFYNESLLKSDSFEQFYQHMLTFLDGDTLLKEVYQVLQEDSCWENTDK
;
A
#
# COMPACT_ATOMS: atom_id res chain seq x y z
N MET A 1 -30.03 -29.47 11.27
CA MET A 1 -28.93 -29.33 10.29
C MET A 1 -27.91 -28.40 10.92
N ASN A 2 -26.70 -28.89 11.21
CA ASN A 2 -25.61 -28.03 11.70
C ASN A 2 -25.00 -27.33 10.48
N PRO A 3 -24.91 -25.99 10.45
CA PRO A 3 -24.08 -25.33 9.47
C PRO A 3 -22.62 -25.56 9.87
N THR A 4 -21.87 -26.27 9.04
CA THR A 4 -20.42 -26.39 9.22
C THR A 4 -19.81 -25.04 8.86
N ILE A 5 -19.64 -24.18 9.85
CA ILE A 5 -18.93 -22.90 9.73
C ILE A 5 -17.45 -23.24 9.83
N ASN A 6 -16.66 -22.86 8.81
CA ASN A 6 -15.18 -22.97 8.66
C ASN A 6 -14.73 -23.82 7.48
N GLN A 7 -15.16 -23.47 6.26
CA GLN A 7 -14.47 -23.93 5.05
C GLN A 7 -13.81 -22.72 4.41
N PHE A 8 -12.48 -22.64 4.51
CA PHE A 8 -11.71 -21.65 3.76
C PHE A 8 -11.74 -22.01 2.27
N PRO A 9 -11.71 -21.02 1.37
CA PRO A 9 -11.64 -21.28 -0.06
C PRO A 9 -10.33 -22.03 -0.40
N ASP A 10 -10.40 -22.98 -1.34
CA ASP A 10 -9.25 -23.79 -1.79
C ASP A 10 -8.11 -22.95 -2.38
N GLN A 11 -8.43 -21.75 -2.88
CA GLN A 11 -7.49 -20.80 -3.46
C GLN A 11 -7.71 -19.40 -2.84
N PRO A 12 -7.31 -19.19 -1.58
CA PRO A 12 -7.65 -17.98 -0.82
C PRO A 12 -7.00 -16.71 -1.38
N PHE A 13 -5.99 -16.85 -2.23
CA PHE A 13 -5.21 -15.75 -2.80
C PHE A 13 -5.51 -15.46 -4.27
N ASN A 14 -6.45 -16.19 -4.90
CA ASN A 14 -6.77 -15.95 -6.31
C ASN A 14 -7.44 -14.60 -6.57
N ARG A 15 -8.16 -14.07 -5.57
CA ARG A 15 -8.90 -12.81 -5.67
C ARG A 15 -8.74 -12.05 -4.37
N ILE A 16 -7.96 -10.98 -4.42
CA ILE A 16 -7.64 -10.15 -3.27
C ILE A 16 -8.36 -8.81 -3.43
N ALA A 17 -9.00 -8.37 -2.36
CA ALA A 17 -9.50 -7.00 -2.24
C ALA A 17 -8.68 -6.29 -1.16
N LEU A 18 -8.19 -5.09 -1.47
CA LEU A 18 -7.49 -4.24 -0.51
C LEU A 18 -8.41 -3.14 0.00
N ALA A 19 -8.30 -2.84 1.30
CA ALA A 19 -8.97 -1.72 1.92
C ALA A 19 -7.94 -0.83 2.61
N ALA A 20 -7.71 0.36 2.05
CA ALA A 20 -6.78 1.35 2.57
C ALA A 20 -7.53 2.43 3.37
N SER A 21 -7.22 2.51 4.66
CA SER A 21 -7.76 3.54 5.55
C SER A 21 -7.19 4.93 5.23
N GLY A 22 -7.88 5.97 5.69
CA GLY A 22 -7.36 7.34 5.68
C GLY A 22 -6.19 7.53 6.64
N GLY A 23 -5.42 8.60 6.43
CA GLY A 23 -4.23 8.89 7.25
C GLY A 23 -3.24 9.86 6.59
N GLY A 24 -3.69 10.63 5.59
CA GLY A 24 -2.84 11.53 4.81
C GLY A 24 -1.68 10.80 4.13
N PHE A 25 -0.52 11.45 4.07
CA PHE A 25 0.69 10.93 3.43
C PHE A 25 1.19 9.59 4.00
N ARG A 26 0.97 9.32 5.30
CA ARG A 26 1.33 8.02 5.90
C ARG A 26 0.51 6.87 5.30
N ALA A 27 -0.78 7.10 5.07
CA ALA A 27 -1.62 6.10 4.42
C ALA A 27 -1.20 5.89 2.94
N ALA A 28 -0.83 6.98 2.25
CA ALA A 28 -0.35 6.90 0.87
C ALA A 28 0.95 6.08 0.76
N THR A 29 1.95 6.39 1.59
CA THR A 29 3.25 5.70 1.63
C THR A 29 3.13 4.25 2.09
N TYR A 30 2.32 3.97 3.11
CA TYR A 30 2.06 2.60 3.56
C TYR A 30 1.41 1.76 2.46
N MET A 31 0.44 2.34 1.74
CA MET A 31 -0.19 1.66 0.61
C MET A 31 0.79 1.45 -0.55
N LEU A 32 1.66 2.41 -0.84
CA LEU A 32 2.71 2.27 -1.86
C LEU A 32 3.65 1.09 -1.50
N GLY A 33 4.11 1.03 -0.25
CA GLY A 33 4.92 -0.09 0.23
C GLY A 33 4.18 -1.44 0.20
N THR A 34 2.87 -1.44 0.51
CA THR A 34 2.03 -2.63 0.42
C THR A 34 1.96 -3.15 -1.02
N LEU A 35 1.68 -2.27 -1.99
CA LEU A 35 1.64 -2.65 -3.40
C LEU A 35 3.01 -3.14 -3.89
N ALA A 36 4.10 -2.48 -3.48
CA ALA A 36 5.46 -2.90 -3.81
C ALA A 36 5.80 -4.29 -3.25
N TYR A 37 5.36 -4.58 -2.02
CA TYR A 37 5.54 -5.90 -1.42
C TYR A 37 4.72 -6.97 -2.17
N LEU A 38 3.45 -6.67 -2.50
CA LEU A 38 2.61 -7.58 -3.29
C LEU A 38 3.14 -7.81 -4.71
N GLN A 39 3.81 -6.81 -5.30
CA GLN A 39 4.49 -6.95 -6.58
C GLN A 39 5.73 -7.86 -6.46
N HIS A 40 6.41 -7.83 -5.31
CA HIS A 40 7.62 -8.60 -5.08
C HIS A 40 7.35 -10.08 -4.80
N ILE A 41 6.34 -10.39 -3.97
CA ILE A 41 6.01 -11.76 -3.61
C ILE A 41 5.21 -12.44 -4.73
N LYS A 42 5.47 -13.72 -4.97
CA LYS A 42 4.85 -14.49 -6.06
C LYS A 42 3.90 -15.57 -5.55
N LEU A 43 2.81 -15.79 -6.28
CA LEU A 43 1.95 -16.96 -6.16
C LEU A 43 2.12 -17.81 -7.43
N GLY A 44 3.01 -18.81 -7.37
CA GLY A 44 3.49 -19.49 -8.57
C GLY A 44 4.43 -18.56 -9.35
N GLU A 45 4.09 -18.28 -10.61
CA GLU A 45 4.93 -17.44 -11.50
C GLU A 45 4.53 -15.96 -11.50
N THR A 46 3.33 -15.63 -11.03
CA THR A 46 2.78 -14.27 -11.05
C THR A 46 2.98 -13.55 -9.71
N PRO A 47 3.28 -12.24 -9.72
CA PRO A 47 3.18 -11.39 -8.55
C PRO A 47 1.82 -11.49 -7.88
N LEU A 48 1.78 -11.48 -6.54
CA LEU A 48 0.52 -11.49 -5.80
C LEU A 48 -0.34 -10.26 -6.10
N LEU A 49 0.29 -9.15 -6.48
CA LEU A 49 -0.40 -7.93 -6.90
C LEU A 49 -1.34 -8.16 -8.10
N GLU A 50 -1.02 -9.07 -9.02
CA GLU A 50 -1.89 -9.39 -10.17
C GLU A 50 -3.22 -10.05 -9.76
N HIS A 51 -3.28 -10.58 -8.53
CA HIS A 51 -4.50 -11.15 -7.96
C HIS A 51 -5.36 -10.11 -7.23
N VAL A 52 -4.91 -8.86 -7.12
CA VAL A 52 -5.69 -7.76 -6.53
C VAL A 52 -6.72 -7.28 -7.54
N CYS A 53 -7.98 -7.64 -7.31
CA CYS A 53 -9.09 -7.30 -8.21
C CYS A 53 -9.89 -6.06 -7.79
N TYR A 54 -9.66 -5.56 -6.57
CA TYR A 54 -10.38 -4.40 -6.05
C TYR A 54 -9.58 -3.67 -4.99
N ILE A 55 -9.65 -2.34 -5.01
CA ILE A 55 -9.03 -1.47 -4.01
C ILE A 55 -10.06 -0.44 -3.56
N ALA A 56 -10.48 -0.52 -2.29
CA ALA A 56 -11.21 0.54 -1.61
C ALA A 56 -10.23 1.42 -0.84
N SER A 57 -10.35 2.73 -0.97
CA SER A 57 -9.47 3.68 -0.27
C SER A 57 -10.23 4.91 0.22
N THR A 58 -9.72 5.53 1.27
CA THR A 58 -10.25 6.81 1.80
C THR A 58 -9.12 7.81 2.06
N SER A 59 -9.38 9.11 1.85
CA SER A 59 -8.43 10.20 2.13
C SER A 59 -7.05 9.96 1.50
N GLY A 60 -5.96 10.00 2.27
CA GLY A 60 -4.59 9.85 1.77
C GLY A 60 -4.30 8.55 1.04
N GLY A 61 -4.95 7.43 1.39
CA GLY A 61 -4.80 6.18 0.63
C GLY A 61 -5.35 6.29 -0.81
N SER A 62 -6.27 7.22 -1.06
CA SER A 62 -6.82 7.44 -2.40
C SER A 62 -5.83 8.07 -3.38
N LEU A 63 -4.77 8.73 -2.90
CA LEU A 63 -3.70 9.24 -3.77
C LEU A 63 -2.96 8.07 -4.43
N THR A 64 -2.43 7.14 -3.65
CA THR A 64 -1.76 5.94 -4.18
C THR A 64 -2.69 5.12 -5.06
N ASN A 65 -3.95 4.95 -4.63
CA ASN A 65 -4.95 4.24 -5.44
C ASN A 65 -5.16 4.91 -6.81
N ALA A 66 -5.28 6.24 -6.84
CA ALA A 66 -5.47 6.98 -8.10
C ALA A 66 -4.25 6.87 -9.02
N PHE A 67 -3.03 7.08 -8.51
CA PHE A 67 -1.79 6.93 -9.29
C PHE A 67 -1.63 5.52 -9.82
N TYR A 68 -1.94 4.50 -9.01
CA TYR A 68 -1.85 3.11 -9.44
C TYR A 68 -2.84 2.81 -10.57
N ASN A 69 -4.12 3.19 -10.41
CA ASN A 69 -5.11 3.00 -11.46
C ASN A 69 -4.77 3.79 -12.74
N GLU A 70 -4.23 5.00 -12.62
CA GLU A 70 -3.76 5.77 -13.78
C GLU A 70 -2.66 5.01 -14.54
N SER A 71 -1.67 4.46 -13.81
CA SER A 71 -0.59 3.69 -14.42
C SER A 71 -1.09 2.45 -15.17
N LEU A 72 -2.09 1.75 -14.61
CA LEU A 72 -2.75 0.62 -15.27
C LEU A 72 -3.44 1.06 -16.57
N LEU A 73 -4.14 2.20 -16.58
CA LEU A 73 -4.79 2.74 -17.78
C LEU A 73 -3.78 3.14 -18.86
N LYS A 74 -2.59 3.61 -18.46
CA LYS A 74 -1.48 3.94 -19.37
C LYS A 74 -0.68 2.73 -19.82
N SER A 75 -0.91 1.55 -19.25
CA SER A 75 -0.08 0.36 -19.42
C SER A 75 1.39 0.61 -19.02
N ASP A 76 1.60 1.44 -18.01
CA ASP A 76 2.91 1.67 -17.41
C ASP A 76 3.36 0.42 -16.62
N SER A 77 4.67 0.22 -16.55
CA SER A 77 5.25 -0.78 -15.63
C SER A 77 5.06 -0.38 -14.17
N PHE A 78 5.09 -1.37 -13.27
CA PHE A 78 5.03 -1.11 -11.83
C PHE A 78 6.15 -0.16 -11.35
N GLU A 79 7.36 -0.27 -11.92
CA GLU A 79 8.48 0.61 -11.58
C GLU A 79 8.19 2.07 -11.94
N GLN A 80 7.60 2.33 -13.10
CA GLN A 80 7.21 3.69 -13.49
C GLN A 80 6.16 4.26 -12.54
N PHE A 81 5.14 3.48 -12.18
CA PHE A 81 4.18 3.85 -11.13
C PHE A 81 4.88 4.18 -9.82
N TYR A 82 5.77 3.30 -9.36
CA TYR A 82 6.45 3.43 -8.07
C TYR A 82 7.28 4.71 -8.03
N GLN A 83 8.09 4.97 -9.06
CA GLN A 83 8.92 6.18 -9.15
C GLN A 83 8.08 7.44 -9.27
N HIS A 84 6.98 7.41 -10.03
CA HIS A 84 6.08 8.56 -10.14
C HIS A 84 5.43 8.90 -8.79
N MET A 85 4.91 7.89 -8.09
CA MET A 85 4.34 8.07 -6.76
C MET A 85 5.39 8.52 -5.75
N LEU A 86 6.59 7.93 -5.76
CA LEU A 86 7.68 8.30 -4.85
C LEU A 86 8.14 9.74 -5.08
N THR A 87 8.25 10.17 -6.34
CA THR A 87 8.59 11.56 -6.70
C THR A 87 7.52 12.53 -6.21
N PHE A 88 6.23 12.18 -6.38
CA PHE A 88 5.13 12.96 -5.86
C PHE A 88 5.20 13.09 -4.33
N LEU A 89 5.49 11.99 -3.62
CA LEU A 89 5.62 11.96 -2.17
C LEU A 89 6.89 12.66 -1.64
N ASP A 90 7.99 12.65 -2.38
CA ASP A 90 9.24 13.36 -2.00
C ASP A 90 9.18 14.87 -2.29
N GLY A 91 8.30 15.28 -3.20
CA GLY A 91 7.97 16.69 -3.43
C GLY A 91 7.32 17.37 -2.23
N ASP A 92 6.69 16.58 -1.35
CA ASP A 92 6.21 17.03 -0.04
C ASP A 92 7.31 16.83 1.01
N THR A 93 7.92 17.93 1.47
CA THR A 93 8.96 18.03 2.52
C THR A 93 8.70 17.13 3.74
N LEU A 94 7.43 16.78 3.98
CA LEU A 94 6.93 15.90 5.02
C LEU A 94 7.60 14.52 5.07
N LEU A 95 7.98 13.89 3.94
CA LEU A 95 8.63 12.57 4.02
C LEU A 95 10.04 12.66 4.63
N LYS A 96 10.78 13.71 4.26
CA LYS A 96 12.09 14.02 4.83
C LYS A 96 11.96 14.37 6.31
N GLU A 97 10.95 15.16 6.68
CA GLU A 97 10.65 15.51 8.08
C GLU A 97 10.25 14.28 8.91
N VAL A 98 9.42 13.39 8.38
CA VAL A 98 9.04 12.14 9.05
C VAL A 98 10.25 11.23 9.25
N TYR A 99 11.13 11.12 8.25
CA TYR A 99 12.37 10.36 8.40
C TYR A 99 13.29 10.97 9.46
N GLN A 100 13.40 12.30 9.55
CA GLN A 100 14.14 12.97 10.62
C GLN A 100 13.56 12.65 12.00
N VAL A 101 12.24 12.75 12.18
CA VAL A 101 11.57 12.45 13.46
C VAL A 101 11.68 10.96 13.83
N LEU A 102 11.64 10.06 12.86
CA LEU A 102 11.80 8.62 13.10
C LEU A 102 13.25 8.23 13.43
N GLN A 103 14.24 8.98 12.94
CA GLN A 103 15.67 8.70 13.18
C GLN A 103 16.20 9.40 14.45
N GLU A 104 15.52 10.42 14.96
CA GLU A 104 15.91 11.09 16.20
C GLU A 104 15.37 10.34 17.43
N ASP A 105 16.23 9.53 18.06
CA ASP A 105 15.92 8.81 19.31
C ASP A 105 15.38 9.74 20.41
N SER A 106 15.80 11.02 20.43
CA SER A 106 15.32 12.04 21.35
C SER A 106 13.83 12.36 21.21
N CYS A 107 13.22 12.08 20.06
CA CYS A 107 11.79 12.26 19.84
C CYS A 107 10.94 11.14 20.47
N TRP A 108 11.59 10.06 20.95
CA TRP A 108 10.96 8.86 21.51
C TRP A 108 11.26 8.67 23.00
N GLU A 109 12.06 9.55 23.61
CA GLU A 109 12.22 9.57 25.06
C GLU A 109 10.93 10.10 25.71
N ASN A 110 10.31 9.27 26.56
CA ASN A 110 9.08 9.58 27.27
C ASN A 110 9.15 10.96 27.94
N THR A 111 8.20 11.84 27.59
CA THR A 111 7.81 12.99 28.40
C THR A 111 6.90 12.52 29.55
N ASP A 112 7.37 11.52 30.32
CA ASP A 112 6.76 11.19 31.61
C ASP A 112 7.30 12.19 32.65
N LYS A 113 6.62 13.35 32.73
CA LYS A 113 6.64 14.23 33.89
C LYS A 113 5.22 14.70 34.22
#